data_AF-A0A6B2MMC5-F1
#
_entry.id   AF-A0A6B2MMC5-F1
#
_cell.length_a   1.000
_cell.length_b   1.000
_cell.length_c   1.000
_cell.angle_alpha   90.00
_cell.angle_beta   90.00
_cell.angle_gamma   90.00
#
_symmetry.space_group_name_H-M   'P 1'
#
loop_
_entity.id
_entity.type
_entity.pdbx_description
1 polymer ?
#
loop_
_entity_poly.entity_id
_entity_poly.type
_entity_poly.pdbx_seq_one_letter_code
_entity_poly.pdbx_strand_id
1 'polypeptide(L)'
;MTYVSRAPLYEAWHPGGFLVSQPRGHRHIDRGLISGGVKVLPGTVMGQQTTGATAVAAALGSNTGNGTFGAITTTAVPTQIGTYALAFTSATAFTVTAPSGATAQGVVGTAFSALGIGFTITAGGTAFVAGDTFSIVTTAAVGKPTAAATAGASNTGNGTSSAVTTTGYAPTVGIYTVEFDDATHFVVSAPNGQEIGHGVTGTAFSAGGLNFTITAGGTAFVPGDSFTITVAAGANKWVPCTATAVDGSQNAAGICFGLSDASLNDVYGAIVTRSCEVNKSELVWDPSMNPAAQAAALVLLQALGIIPR
;
A
#
# COMPACT_ATOMS: atom_id res chain seq x y z
N MET A 1 -31.17 50.24 29.27
CA MET A 1 -30.58 49.67 28.04
C MET A 1 -30.23 48.22 28.35
N THR A 2 -31.10 47.29 27.96
CA THR A 2 -30.94 45.87 28.31
C THR A 2 -29.99 45.23 27.30
N TYR A 3 -28.88 44.66 27.76
CA TYR A 3 -27.95 43.94 26.90
C TYR A 3 -28.65 42.71 26.33
N VAL A 4 -28.88 42.70 25.02
CA VAL A 4 -29.32 41.50 24.30
C VAL A 4 -28.04 40.76 23.91
N SER A 5 -27.76 39.62 24.54
CA SER A 5 -26.69 38.75 24.11
C SER A 5 -26.99 38.28 22.69
N ARG A 6 -26.21 38.76 21.72
CA ARG A 6 -26.23 38.20 20.37
C ARG A 6 -25.64 36.80 20.46
N ALA A 7 -26.31 35.82 19.84
CA ALA A 7 -25.74 34.48 19.73
C ALA A 7 -24.30 34.61 19.19
N PRO A 8 -23.31 33.92 19.79
CA PRO A 8 -21.94 33.93 19.29
C PRO A 8 -21.95 33.59 17.80
N LEU A 9 -21.08 34.24 17.02
CA LEU A 9 -20.84 33.83 15.64
C LEU A 9 -20.35 32.38 15.67
N TYR A 10 -21.20 31.46 15.20
CA TYR A 10 -20.81 30.09 14.94
C TYR A 10 -20.15 30.07 13.57
N GLU A 11 -18.82 29.98 13.55
CA GLU A 11 -18.10 29.80 12.29
C GLU A 11 -18.25 28.33 11.87
N ALA A 12 -18.92 28.11 10.73
CA ALA A 12 -18.98 26.78 10.15
C ALA A 12 -17.59 26.37 9.64
N TRP A 13 -17.33 25.07 9.54
CA TRP A 13 -16.10 24.57 8.94
C TRP A 13 -15.97 25.06 7.50
N HIS A 14 -15.01 25.94 7.24
CA HIS A 14 -14.78 26.51 5.92
C HIS A 14 -13.64 25.77 5.19
N PRO A 15 -13.70 25.65 3.85
CA PRO A 15 -12.60 25.11 3.06
C PRO A 15 -11.28 25.84 3.37
N GLY A 16 -10.26 25.08 3.74
CA GLY A 16 -8.94 25.60 4.09
C GLY A 16 -8.82 26.31 5.43
N GLY A 17 -9.85 26.32 6.28
CA GLY A 17 -9.80 26.99 7.61
C GLY A 17 -8.65 26.51 8.50
N PHE A 18 -8.29 25.23 8.37
CA PHE A 18 -7.20 24.59 9.10
C PHE A 18 -5.79 25.00 8.62
N LEU A 19 -5.65 25.76 7.53
CA LEU A 19 -4.35 26.17 6.99
C LEU A 19 -3.81 27.38 7.76
N VAL A 20 -2.64 27.22 8.37
CA VAL A 20 -1.90 28.30 9.05
C VAL A 20 -0.99 29.02 8.05
N SER A 21 -0.36 28.28 7.14
CA SER A 21 0.50 28.84 6.10
C SER A 21 0.48 27.95 4.85
N GLN A 22 0.49 28.59 3.68
CA GLN A 22 0.47 27.89 2.40
C GLN A 22 1.47 28.49 1.40
N PRO A 23 2.06 27.68 0.52
CA PRO A 23 2.98 28.15 -0.50
C PRO A 23 2.21 28.85 -1.61
N ARG A 24 2.89 29.73 -2.35
CA ARG A 24 2.27 30.46 -3.46
C ARG A 24 1.59 29.52 -4.47
N GLY A 25 0.35 29.87 -4.85
CA GLY A 25 -0.47 29.18 -5.82
C GLY A 25 -1.01 27.83 -5.32
N HIS A 26 -1.32 26.93 -6.25
CA HIS A 26 -1.93 25.62 -5.95
C HIS A 26 -0.91 24.50 -5.72
N ARG A 27 0.34 24.82 -5.39
CA ARG A 27 1.42 23.81 -5.29
C ARG A 27 1.25 22.81 -4.15
N HIS A 28 0.41 23.13 -3.17
CA HIS A 28 0.13 22.30 -2.00
C HIS A 28 -1.14 21.45 -2.14
N ILE A 29 -1.95 21.70 -3.18
CA ILE A 29 -3.26 21.07 -3.38
C ILE A 29 -3.24 20.30 -4.69
N ASP A 30 -3.63 19.03 -4.63
CA ASP A 30 -3.93 18.22 -5.80
C ASP A 30 -5.40 17.85 -5.86
N ARG A 31 -5.86 17.54 -7.06
CA ARG A 31 -7.19 16.94 -7.27
C ARG A 31 -7.10 15.45 -6.94
N GLY A 32 -7.86 15.00 -5.95
CA GLY A 32 -7.98 13.59 -5.57
C GLY A 32 -9.38 13.06 -5.86
N LEU A 33 -9.49 11.77 -6.22
CA LEU A 33 -10.77 11.08 -6.29
C LEU A 33 -11.09 10.53 -4.89
N ILE A 34 -12.17 10.98 -4.25
CA ILE A 34 -12.61 10.51 -2.93
C ILE A 34 -13.58 9.34 -3.14
N SER A 35 -13.40 8.25 -2.40
CA SER A 35 -14.24 7.07 -2.55
C SER A 35 -15.67 7.33 -2.08
N GLY A 36 -16.63 6.71 -2.76
CA GLY A 36 -18.04 6.75 -2.40
C GLY A 36 -18.36 6.19 -1.01
N GLY A 37 -19.52 6.58 -0.46
CA GLY A 37 -20.06 6.14 0.83
C GLY A 37 -19.72 7.03 2.02
N VAL A 38 -19.05 8.17 1.80
CA VAL A 38 -18.56 9.04 2.87
C VAL A 38 -18.78 10.52 2.56
N LYS A 39 -19.16 11.29 3.57
CA LYS A 39 -19.09 12.76 3.55
C LYS A 39 -17.84 13.22 4.28
N VAL A 40 -16.94 13.87 3.57
CA VAL A 40 -15.65 14.32 4.09
C VAL A 40 -15.71 15.82 4.37
N LEU A 41 -15.34 16.23 5.59
CA LEU A 41 -15.31 17.62 6.00
C LEU A 41 -13.96 18.27 5.66
N PRO A 42 -13.91 19.60 5.51
CA PRO A 42 -12.63 20.31 5.50
C PRO A 42 -11.81 19.97 6.76
N GLY A 43 -10.52 19.73 6.60
CA GLY A 43 -9.64 19.36 7.71
C GLY A 43 -9.63 17.87 8.05
N THR A 44 -10.45 17.04 7.40
CA THR A 44 -10.38 15.58 7.59
C THR A 44 -9.03 15.06 7.12
N VAL A 45 -8.34 14.33 8.01
CA VAL A 45 -7.11 13.62 7.66
C VAL A 45 -7.46 12.44 6.77
N MET A 46 -6.86 12.40 5.58
CA MET A 46 -7.15 11.43 4.54
C MET A 46 -5.98 10.47 4.37
N GLY A 47 -6.29 9.21 4.09
CA GLY A 47 -5.36 8.23 3.57
C GLY A 47 -5.64 7.93 2.11
N GLN A 48 -4.62 7.41 1.42
CA GLN A 48 -4.79 6.90 0.06
C GLN A 48 -4.92 5.39 0.10
N GLN A 49 -5.91 4.87 -0.60
CA GLN A 49 -6.02 3.43 -0.83
C GLN A 49 -4.85 2.97 -1.71
N THR A 50 -4.14 1.96 -1.24
CA THR A 50 -2.94 1.36 -1.79
C THR A 50 -3.21 -0.07 -2.25
N THR A 51 -2.28 -0.63 -3.01
CA THR A 51 -2.34 -2.04 -3.42
C THR A 51 -1.03 -2.69 -3.01
N GLY A 52 -1.05 -3.35 -1.84
CA GLY A 52 0.06 -4.09 -1.27
C GLY A 52 1.13 -3.23 -0.57
N ALA A 53 1.73 -3.77 0.49
CA ALA A 53 2.89 -3.18 1.17
C ALA A 53 4.17 -3.90 0.71
N THR A 54 5.29 -3.18 0.61
CA THR A 54 6.61 -3.77 0.35
C THR A 54 7.47 -3.68 1.61
N ALA A 55 8.24 -4.73 1.90
CA ALA A 55 9.08 -4.80 3.09
C ALA A 55 10.53 -5.10 2.72
N VAL A 56 11.47 -4.34 3.28
CA VAL A 56 12.91 -4.55 3.08
C VAL A 56 13.60 -4.59 4.45
N ALA A 57 14.44 -5.59 4.69
CA ALA A 57 15.28 -5.66 5.88
C ALA A 57 16.68 -5.09 5.63
N ALA A 58 17.21 -4.37 6.61
CA ALA A 58 18.59 -3.91 6.65
C ALA A 58 19.19 -4.21 8.03
N ALA A 59 20.46 -4.61 8.07
CA ALA A 59 21.21 -4.76 9.31
C ALA A 59 21.45 -3.39 9.94
N LEU A 60 21.35 -3.30 11.27
CA LEU A 60 21.72 -2.11 12.02
C LEU A 60 23.02 -2.39 12.76
N GLY A 61 24.03 -1.54 12.53
CA GLY A 61 25.35 -1.67 13.18
C GLY A 61 26.18 -2.85 12.67
N SER A 62 27.18 -3.27 13.46
CA SER A 62 28.05 -4.40 13.17
C SER A 62 27.53 -5.64 13.89
N ASN A 63 26.69 -6.43 13.21
CA ASN A 63 26.18 -7.69 13.74
C ASN A 63 27.24 -8.80 13.67
N THR A 64 27.22 -9.73 14.63
CA THR A 64 28.17 -10.87 14.69
C THR A 64 27.73 -12.01 13.78
N GLY A 65 26.42 -12.27 13.69
CA GLY A 65 25.90 -13.32 12.81
C GLY A 65 25.79 -12.90 11.35
N ASN A 66 25.97 -13.87 10.44
CA ASN A 66 25.93 -13.67 8.98
C ASN A 66 24.77 -14.40 8.29
N GLY A 67 23.67 -14.64 9.02
CA GLY A 67 22.47 -15.22 8.43
C GLY A 67 21.76 -14.28 7.46
N THR A 68 20.92 -14.85 6.60
CA THR A 68 20.22 -14.13 5.53
C THR A 68 18.71 -14.12 5.75
N PHE A 69 18.06 -13.03 5.35
CA PHE A 69 16.59 -12.97 5.27
C PHE A 69 16.13 -13.59 3.97
N GLY A 70 15.13 -14.47 4.04
CA GLY A 70 14.31 -14.85 2.91
C GLY A 70 13.39 -13.72 2.46
N ALA A 71 12.56 -13.98 1.45
CA ALA A 71 11.58 -13.00 0.98
C ALA A 71 10.67 -12.54 2.13
N ILE A 72 10.56 -11.23 2.34
CA ILE A 72 9.69 -10.65 3.35
C ILE A 72 8.33 -10.39 2.70
N THR A 73 7.33 -11.09 3.18
CA THR A 73 5.93 -11.02 2.72
C THR A 73 5.10 -10.22 3.71
N THR A 74 4.10 -9.52 3.20
CA THR A 74 3.11 -8.81 4.02
C THR A 74 1.83 -9.63 4.00
N THR A 75 1.34 -10.05 5.18
CA THR A 75 0.21 -10.99 5.31
C THR A 75 -1.08 -10.23 5.62
N ALA A 76 -2.26 -10.79 5.33
CA ALA A 76 -3.59 -10.16 5.46
C ALA A 76 -4.03 -9.75 6.89
N VAL A 77 -3.15 -9.86 7.89
CA VAL A 77 -3.32 -9.27 9.24
C VAL A 77 -2.65 -7.90 9.19
N PRO A 78 -3.26 -6.79 9.66
CA PRO A 78 -2.85 -5.42 9.33
C PRO A 78 -1.34 -5.20 9.46
N THR A 79 -0.63 -5.27 8.32
CA THR A 79 0.78 -4.90 8.24
C THR A 79 0.87 -3.41 8.52
N GLN A 80 1.55 -3.05 9.59
CA GLN A 80 1.79 -1.66 9.92
C GLN A 80 2.82 -1.09 8.95
N ILE A 81 2.62 0.13 8.45
CA ILE A 81 3.63 0.84 7.66
C ILE A 81 4.57 1.55 8.62
N GLY A 82 5.87 1.39 8.42
CA GLY A 82 6.89 1.95 9.29
C GLY A 82 8.08 1.01 9.49
N THR A 83 8.92 1.34 10.46
CA THR A 83 10.10 0.54 10.78
C THR A 83 9.77 -0.43 11.90
N TYR A 84 9.83 -1.73 11.59
CA TYR A 84 9.87 -2.79 12.59
C TYR A 84 11.31 -2.98 13.05
N ALA A 85 11.50 -3.10 14.36
CA ALA A 85 12.80 -3.43 14.95
C ALA A 85 12.84 -4.92 15.22
N LEU A 86 13.86 -5.61 14.73
CA LEU A 86 14.14 -7.01 15.05
C LEU A 86 15.43 -7.07 15.85
N ALA A 87 15.37 -7.70 17.03
CA ALA A 87 16.52 -7.87 17.91
C ALA A 87 16.66 -9.33 18.33
N PHE A 88 17.87 -9.88 18.20
CA PHE A 88 18.18 -11.22 18.69
C PHE A 88 18.32 -11.22 20.21
N THR A 89 17.66 -12.19 20.85
CA THR A 89 17.76 -12.45 22.30
C THR A 89 18.68 -13.62 22.62
N SER A 90 18.97 -14.46 21.63
CA SER A 90 19.96 -15.54 21.68
C SER A 90 20.47 -15.85 20.27
N ALA A 91 21.29 -16.90 20.11
CA ALA A 91 21.80 -17.30 18.81
C ALA A 91 20.71 -17.74 17.80
N THR A 92 19.55 -18.15 18.30
CA THR A 92 18.45 -18.66 17.46
C THR A 92 17.11 -17.98 17.72
N ALA A 93 16.95 -17.26 18.83
CA ALA A 93 15.69 -16.56 19.17
C ALA A 93 15.81 -15.06 18.91
N PHE A 94 14.73 -14.49 18.38
CA PHE A 94 14.61 -13.05 18.13
C PHE A 94 13.24 -12.52 18.51
N THR A 95 13.17 -11.21 18.79
CA THR A 95 11.93 -10.48 19.01
C THR A 95 11.77 -9.43 17.91
N VAL A 96 10.58 -9.34 17.35
CA VAL A 96 10.15 -8.30 16.42
C VAL A 96 9.23 -7.34 17.16
N THR A 97 9.53 -6.05 17.06
CA THR A 97 8.72 -4.95 17.59
C THR A 97 8.13 -4.16 16.44
N ALA A 98 6.81 -4.06 16.37
CA ALA A 98 6.08 -3.28 15.40
C ALA A 98 6.16 -1.77 15.70
N PRO A 99 5.90 -0.89 14.72
CA PRO A 99 5.82 0.56 14.94
C PRO A 99 4.80 0.99 16.03
N SER A 100 3.80 0.16 16.31
CA SER A 100 2.80 0.33 17.40
C SER A 100 3.35 -0.01 18.79
N GLY A 101 4.55 -0.58 18.88
CA GLY A 101 5.13 -1.12 20.11
C GLY A 101 4.73 -2.57 20.42
N ALA A 102 3.87 -3.19 19.60
CA ALA A 102 3.52 -4.61 19.76
C ALA A 102 4.71 -5.52 19.45
N THR A 103 4.92 -6.57 20.24
CA THR A 103 6.07 -7.48 20.10
C THR A 103 5.64 -8.91 19.80
N ALA A 104 6.43 -9.62 18.99
CA ALA A 104 6.26 -11.06 18.74
C ALA A 104 7.63 -11.75 18.68
N GLN A 105 7.70 -13.00 19.11
CA GLN A 105 8.94 -13.78 19.09
C GLN A 105 9.01 -14.71 17.87
N GLY A 106 10.23 -14.97 17.40
CA GLY A 106 10.51 -15.92 16.33
C GLY A 106 11.81 -16.67 16.54
N VAL A 107 12.00 -17.73 15.75
CA VAL A 107 13.17 -18.60 15.81
C VAL A 107 13.80 -18.74 14.43
N VAL A 108 15.12 -18.68 14.35
CA VAL A 108 15.90 -18.90 13.12
C VAL A 108 15.59 -20.27 12.52
N GLY A 109 15.46 -20.34 11.20
CA GLY A 109 15.09 -21.56 10.47
C GLY A 109 13.60 -21.90 10.49
N THR A 110 12.78 -21.14 11.23
CA THR A 110 11.31 -21.27 11.22
C THR A 110 10.66 -20.05 10.57
N ALA A 111 9.53 -20.26 9.90
CA ALA A 111 8.77 -19.17 9.30
C ALA A 111 8.13 -18.32 10.39
N PHE A 112 8.49 -17.04 10.44
CA PHE A 112 7.83 -16.04 11.27
C PHE A 112 6.59 -15.55 10.54
N SER A 113 5.43 -15.51 11.21
CA SER A 113 4.17 -14.97 10.69
C SER A 113 3.38 -14.32 11.82
N ALA A 114 3.71 -13.07 12.12
CA ALA A 114 3.08 -12.29 13.18
C ALA A 114 3.21 -10.79 12.89
N LEU A 115 2.41 -9.96 13.57
CA LEU A 115 2.45 -8.49 13.42
C LEU A 115 2.23 -8.00 11.97
N GLY A 116 1.58 -8.83 11.15
CA GLY A 116 1.29 -8.56 9.74
C GLY A 116 2.46 -8.76 8.77
N ILE A 117 3.62 -9.25 9.22
CA ILE A 117 4.76 -9.56 8.35
C ILE A 117 5.14 -11.05 8.44
N GLY A 118 5.62 -11.58 7.33
CA GLY A 118 6.08 -12.95 7.19
C GLY A 118 7.48 -13.01 6.60
N PHE A 119 8.40 -13.76 7.21
CA PHE A 119 9.75 -13.98 6.67
C PHE A 119 10.38 -15.22 7.29
N THR A 120 11.51 -15.67 6.76
CA THR A 120 12.35 -16.71 7.35
C THR A 120 13.78 -16.21 7.42
N ILE A 121 14.44 -16.43 8.55
CA ILE A 121 15.87 -16.15 8.69
C ILE A 121 16.61 -17.48 8.57
N THR A 122 17.50 -17.58 7.58
CA THR A 122 18.38 -18.73 7.41
C THR A 122 19.69 -18.47 8.12
N ALA A 123 20.13 -19.43 8.96
CA ALA A 123 21.40 -19.32 9.66
C ALA A 123 22.57 -19.30 8.66
N GLY A 124 23.55 -18.42 8.91
CA GLY A 124 24.82 -18.41 8.19
C GLY A 124 25.89 -19.23 8.90
N GLY A 125 27.13 -19.19 8.39
CA GLY A 125 28.27 -19.92 8.98
C GLY A 125 28.73 -19.39 10.35
N THR A 126 28.39 -18.15 10.69
CA THR A 126 28.64 -17.54 12.00
C THR A 126 27.28 -17.27 12.65
N ALA A 127 27.07 -17.86 13.83
CA ALA A 127 25.81 -17.72 14.55
C ALA A 127 25.54 -16.28 14.98
N PHE A 128 24.26 -15.90 15.02
CA PHE A 128 23.83 -14.64 15.66
C PHE A 128 24.13 -14.67 17.17
N VAL A 129 24.10 -13.49 17.79
CA VAL A 129 24.21 -13.35 19.25
C VAL A 129 23.15 -12.39 19.78
N ALA A 130 22.93 -12.44 21.10
CA ALA A 130 22.07 -11.47 21.75
C ALA A 130 22.59 -10.04 21.50
N GLY A 131 21.74 -9.15 21.01
CA GLY A 131 22.11 -7.78 20.66
C GLY A 131 22.35 -7.54 19.16
N ASP A 132 22.36 -8.57 18.30
CA ASP A 132 22.30 -8.37 16.85
C ASP A 132 20.93 -7.76 16.47
N THR A 133 20.93 -6.69 15.65
CA THR A 133 19.71 -5.94 15.32
C THR A 133 19.53 -5.67 13.83
N PHE A 134 18.26 -5.64 13.40
CA PHE A 134 17.84 -5.39 12.03
C PHE A 134 16.63 -4.46 12.01
N SER A 135 16.57 -3.56 11.04
CA SER A 135 15.38 -2.76 10.72
C SER A 135 14.66 -3.38 9.53
N ILE A 136 13.36 -3.64 9.67
CA ILE A 136 12.49 -4.03 8.55
C ILE A 136 11.60 -2.83 8.26
N VAL A 137 11.80 -2.18 7.12
CA VAL A 137 10.99 -1.04 6.70
C VAL A 137 9.88 -1.55 5.81
N THR A 138 8.64 -1.40 6.26
CA THR A 138 7.44 -1.59 5.45
C THR A 138 7.02 -0.24 4.87
N THR A 139 6.89 -0.17 3.55
CA THR A 139 6.39 1.02 2.85
C THR A 139 5.09 0.67 2.14
N ALA A 140 4.12 1.58 2.20
CA ALA A 140 2.89 1.43 1.42
C ALA A 140 3.20 1.62 -0.07
N ALA A 141 2.78 0.70 -0.94
CA ALA A 141 2.86 0.91 -2.38
C ALA A 141 1.56 1.58 -2.85
N VAL A 142 1.50 2.91 -2.70
CA VAL A 142 0.35 3.71 -3.09
C VAL A 142 0.07 3.53 -4.59
N GLY A 143 -1.15 3.19 -4.99
CA GLY A 143 -1.56 3.29 -6.39
C GLY A 143 -0.96 2.29 -7.38
N LYS A 144 -0.34 1.19 -6.95
CA LYS A 144 0.08 0.15 -7.90
C LYS A 144 -1.16 -0.44 -8.59
N PRO A 145 -1.15 -0.58 -9.93
CA PRO A 145 -2.24 -1.22 -10.64
C PRO A 145 -2.44 -2.66 -10.16
N THR A 146 -3.69 -3.08 -10.01
CA THR A 146 -4.04 -4.48 -9.74
C THR A 146 -4.20 -5.21 -11.07
N ALA A 147 -3.69 -6.44 -11.16
CA ALA A 147 -3.83 -7.26 -12.34
C ALA A 147 -4.55 -8.56 -11.99
N ALA A 148 -5.53 -8.94 -12.80
CA ALA A 148 -6.22 -10.23 -12.67
C ALA A 148 -6.31 -10.91 -14.04
N ALA A 149 -5.95 -12.19 -14.10
CA ALA A 149 -6.04 -13.00 -15.30
C ALA A 149 -7.37 -13.78 -15.34
N THR A 150 -8.03 -13.76 -16.49
CA THR A 150 -9.24 -14.53 -16.77
C THR A 150 -9.01 -15.34 -18.04
N ALA A 151 -9.26 -16.65 -17.98
CA ALA A 151 -9.16 -17.54 -19.14
C ALA A 151 -10.24 -17.19 -20.19
N GLY A 152 -9.89 -17.31 -21.47
CA GLY A 152 -10.84 -17.20 -22.57
C GLY A 152 -11.94 -18.25 -22.47
N ALA A 153 -13.19 -17.85 -22.74
CA ALA A 153 -14.35 -18.73 -22.64
C ALA A 153 -14.36 -19.88 -23.68
N SER A 154 -13.49 -19.81 -24.68
CA SER A 154 -13.39 -20.77 -25.78
C SER A 154 -12.07 -21.57 -25.78
N ASN A 155 -11.30 -21.50 -24.69
CA ASN A 155 -10.04 -22.22 -24.61
C ASN A 155 -10.25 -23.74 -24.62
N THR A 156 -9.39 -24.44 -25.35
CA THR A 156 -9.35 -25.91 -25.35
C THR A 156 -8.54 -26.44 -24.16
N GLY A 157 -7.42 -25.78 -23.84
CA GLY A 157 -6.61 -26.09 -22.66
C GLY A 157 -7.25 -25.63 -21.35
N ASN A 158 -7.05 -26.41 -20.29
CA ASN A 158 -7.61 -26.16 -18.96
C ASN A 158 -6.55 -25.76 -17.92
N GLY A 159 -5.43 -25.19 -18.38
CA GLY A 159 -4.43 -24.66 -17.47
C GLY A 159 -4.89 -23.41 -16.75
N THR A 160 -4.17 -23.05 -15.70
CA THR A 160 -4.54 -21.96 -14.79
C THR A 160 -3.40 -20.96 -14.67
N SER A 161 -3.75 -19.68 -14.55
CA SER A 161 -2.81 -18.64 -14.16
C SER A 161 -2.71 -18.56 -12.63
N SER A 162 -1.51 -18.27 -12.14
CA SER A 162 -1.31 -17.84 -10.76
C SER A 162 -1.94 -16.46 -10.54
N ALA A 163 -1.95 -15.98 -9.29
CA ALA A 163 -2.18 -14.57 -9.02
C ALA A 163 -1.21 -13.70 -9.85
N VAL A 164 -1.74 -12.70 -10.54
CA VAL A 164 -0.94 -11.76 -11.33
C VAL A 164 -0.52 -10.61 -10.41
N THR A 165 0.77 -10.32 -10.38
CA THR A 165 1.34 -9.24 -9.55
C THR A 165 2.01 -8.19 -10.42
N THR A 166 2.05 -6.95 -9.94
CA THR A 166 2.59 -5.81 -10.69
C THR A 166 3.86 -5.24 -10.04
N THR A 167 4.84 -4.91 -10.88
CA THR A 167 6.08 -4.26 -10.46
C THR A 167 5.97 -2.75 -10.63
N GLY A 168 5.76 -2.02 -9.53
CA GLY A 168 5.70 -0.56 -9.59
C GLY A 168 4.47 -0.07 -10.38
N TYR A 169 4.65 1.03 -11.09
CA TYR A 169 3.69 1.59 -12.06
C TYR A 169 4.06 1.24 -13.51
N ALA A 170 4.96 0.27 -13.71
CA ALA A 170 5.43 -0.10 -15.04
C ALA A 170 4.31 -0.60 -15.97
N PRO A 171 3.31 -1.38 -15.51
CA PRO A 171 2.22 -1.77 -16.39
C PRO A 171 1.22 -0.62 -16.56
N THR A 172 0.95 -0.26 -17.82
CA THR A 172 -0.14 0.64 -18.20
C THR A 172 -1.49 0.07 -17.80
N VAL A 173 -2.46 0.91 -17.44
CA VAL A 173 -3.84 0.47 -17.17
C VAL A 173 -4.50 0.02 -18.46
N GLY A 174 -5.19 -1.11 -18.44
CA GLY A 174 -5.90 -1.66 -19.58
C GLY A 174 -5.91 -3.18 -19.62
N ILE A 175 -6.40 -3.72 -20.73
CA ILE A 175 -6.48 -5.17 -20.96
C ILE A 175 -5.22 -5.61 -21.72
N TYR A 176 -4.49 -6.53 -21.12
CA TYR A 176 -3.38 -7.23 -21.75
C TYR A 176 -3.89 -8.59 -22.23
N THR A 177 -3.43 -9.02 -23.39
CA THR A 177 -3.78 -10.33 -23.95
C THR A 177 -2.58 -11.25 -23.82
N VAL A 178 -2.84 -12.47 -23.36
CA VAL A 178 -1.91 -13.59 -23.44
C VAL A 178 -2.50 -14.54 -24.46
N GLU A 179 -1.78 -14.85 -25.51
CA GLU A 179 -2.22 -15.78 -26.56
C GLU A 179 -1.18 -16.88 -26.70
N PHE A 180 -1.65 -18.13 -26.76
CA PHE A 180 -0.80 -19.29 -26.96
C PHE A 180 -0.50 -19.49 -28.44
N ASP A 181 0.78 -19.63 -28.76
CA ASP A 181 1.24 -20.01 -30.10
C ASP A 181 1.28 -21.53 -30.28
N ASP A 182 1.48 -22.26 -29.17
CA ASP A 182 1.45 -23.71 -29.10
C ASP A 182 1.03 -24.20 -27.70
N ALA A 183 1.21 -25.48 -27.39
CA ALA A 183 0.78 -26.06 -26.13
C ALA A 183 1.46 -25.48 -24.88
N THR A 184 2.60 -24.81 -25.03
CA THR A 184 3.45 -24.36 -23.93
C THR A 184 3.96 -22.94 -24.07
N HIS A 185 4.07 -22.40 -25.29
CA HIS A 185 4.55 -21.04 -25.55
C HIS A 185 3.40 -20.05 -25.73
N PHE A 186 3.55 -18.88 -25.14
CA PHE A 186 2.58 -17.80 -25.24
C PHE A 186 3.25 -16.44 -25.42
N VAL A 187 2.54 -15.52 -26.03
CA VAL A 187 2.92 -14.11 -26.21
C VAL A 187 2.03 -13.24 -25.34
N VAL A 188 2.61 -12.23 -24.70
CA VAL A 188 1.89 -11.21 -23.94
C VAL A 188 1.91 -9.89 -24.70
N SER A 189 0.73 -9.35 -24.98
CA SER A 189 0.56 -8.04 -25.64
C SER A 189 -0.08 -7.03 -24.70
N ALA A 190 0.35 -5.78 -24.80
CA ALA A 190 -0.15 -4.65 -24.03
C ALA A 190 -1.50 -4.12 -24.58
N PRO A 191 -2.19 -3.26 -23.82
CA PRO A 191 -3.48 -2.69 -24.24
C PRO A 191 -3.42 -1.85 -25.52
N ASN A 192 -2.23 -1.35 -25.87
CA ASN A 192 -1.99 -0.60 -27.11
C ASN A 192 -1.59 -1.52 -28.30
N GLY A 193 -1.67 -2.84 -28.13
CA GLY A 193 -1.30 -3.84 -29.12
C GLY A 193 0.21 -4.07 -29.27
N GLN A 194 1.05 -3.48 -28.42
CA GLN A 194 2.49 -3.75 -28.43
C GLN A 194 2.81 -5.07 -27.76
N GLU A 195 3.66 -5.87 -28.39
CA GLU A 195 4.18 -7.09 -27.78
C GLU A 195 5.13 -6.74 -26.63
N ILE A 196 4.93 -7.40 -25.48
CA ILE A 196 5.71 -7.18 -24.26
C ILE A 196 6.78 -8.26 -24.10
N GLY A 197 6.47 -9.47 -24.56
CA GLY A 197 7.40 -10.59 -24.60
C GLY A 197 6.69 -11.93 -24.62
N HIS A 198 7.51 -12.97 -24.67
CA HIS A 198 7.08 -14.37 -24.70
C HIS A 198 7.24 -15.04 -23.32
N GLY A 199 6.45 -16.07 -23.07
CA GLY A 199 6.57 -16.91 -21.89
C GLY A 199 6.33 -18.39 -22.21
N VAL A 200 6.66 -19.24 -21.23
CA VAL A 200 6.49 -20.69 -21.31
C VAL A 200 5.71 -21.18 -20.08
N THR A 201 4.78 -22.11 -20.28
CA THR A 201 4.02 -22.71 -19.16
C THR A 201 4.95 -23.33 -18.13
N GLY A 202 4.62 -23.17 -16.85
CA GLY A 202 5.42 -23.65 -15.72
C GLY A 202 6.64 -22.79 -15.40
N THR A 203 6.93 -21.74 -16.20
CA THR A 203 7.97 -20.74 -15.90
C THR A 203 7.35 -19.39 -15.58
N ALA A 204 8.01 -18.64 -14.69
CA ALA A 204 7.56 -17.30 -14.32
C ALA A 204 7.80 -16.32 -15.47
N PHE A 205 6.73 -15.68 -15.92
CA PHE A 205 6.80 -14.53 -16.82
C PHE A 205 7.09 -13.27 -16.01
N SER A 206 8.04 -12.45 -16.46
CA SER A 206 8.38 -11.17 -15.85
C SER A 206 8.80 -10.16 -16.92
N ALA A 207 7.84 -9.42 -17.47
CA ALA A 207 8.07 -8.37 -18.45
C ALA A 207 6.93 -7.35 -18.43
N GLY A 208 7.18 -6.11 -18.91
CA GLY A 208 6.19 -5.03 -18.95
C GLY A 208 5.57 -4.68 -17.59
N GLY A 209 6.24 -5.03 -16.49
CA GLY A 209 5.75 -4.82 -15.14
C GLY A 209 4.72 -5.84 -14.65
N LEU A 210 4.46 -6.93 -15.38
CA LEU A 210 3.60 -8.03 -14.97
C LEU A 210 4.44 -9.23 -14.52
N ASN A 211 4.01 -9.90 -13.46
CA ASN A 211 4.59 -11.17 -13.02
C ASN A 211 3.49 -12.18 -12.73
N PHE A 212 3.56 -13.34 -13.39
CA PHE A 212 2.62 -14.46 -13.21
C PHE A 212 3.24 -15.75 -13.76
N THR A 213 2.63 -16.89 -13.45
CA THR A 213 2.97 -18.20 -14.02
C THR A 213 1.71 -18.83 -14.56
N ILE A 214 1.74 -19.36 -15.78
CA ILE A 214 0.64 -20.18 -16.32
C ILE A 214 1.04 -21.64 -16.19
N THR A 215 0.26 -22.40 -15.44
CA THR A 215 0.46 -23.84 -15.23
C THR A 215 -0.43 -24.61 -16.21
N ALA A 216 0.17 -25.54 -16.96
CA ALA A 216 -0.59 -26.41 -17.84
C ALA A 216 -1.55 -27.31 -17.03
N GLY A 217 -2.77 -27.48 -17.55
CA GLY A 217 -3.75 -28.38 -16.97
C GLY A 217 -3.65 -29.79 -17.57
N GLY A 218 -4.62 -30.65 -17.26
CA GLY A 218 -4.68 -32.00 -17.81
C GLY A 218 -4.93 -32.07 -19.33
N THR A 219 -5.58 -31.04 -19.90
CA THR A 219 -5.75 -30.84 -21.34
C THR A 219 -4.78 -29.75 -21.78
N ALA A 220 -3.92 -30.08 -22.74
CA ALA A 220 -2.93 -29.15 -23.27
C ALA A 220 -3.60 -27.94 -23.94
N PHE A 221 -2.93 -26.78 -23.86
CA PHE A 221 -3.32 -25.61 -24.63
C PHE A 221 -3.11 -25.86 -26.13
N VAL A 222 -3.80 -25.08 -26.96
CA VAL A 222 -3.64 -25.08 -28.42
C VAL A 222 -3.46 -23.66 -28.93
N PRO A 223 -2.96 -23.47 -30.17
CA PRO A 223 -2.82 -22.14 -30.75
C PRO A 223 -4.16 -21.37 -30.72
N GLY A 224 -4.14 -20.14 -30.22
CA GLY A 224 -5.33 -19.29 -30.05
C GLY A 224 -6.06 -19.43 -28.71
N ASP A 225 -5.65 -20.36 -27.83
CA ASP A 225 -6.05 -20.30 -26.42
C ASP A 225 -5.51 -19.01 -25.79
N SER A 226 -6.28 -18.37 -24.91
CA SER A 226 -5.91 -17.05 -24.41
C SER A 226 -6.24 -16.81 -22.93
N PHE A 227 -5.49 -15.90 -22.32
CA PHE A 227 -5.85 -15.27 -21.05
C PHE A 227 -5.95 -13.77 -21.25
N THR A 228 -6.95 -13.16 -20.64
CA THR A 228 -7.07 -11.70 -20.54
C THR A 228 -6.56 -11.28 -19.17
N ILE A 229 -5.55 -10.42 -19.13
CA ILE A 229 -5.05 -9.82 -17.90
C ILE A 229 -5.59 -8.41 -17.83
N THR A 230 -6.56 -8.18 -16.95
CA THR A 230 -7.10 -6.85 -16.71
C THR A 230 -6.22 -6.16 -15.68
N VAL A 231 -5.51 -5.12 -16.11
CA VAL A 231 -4.74 -4.23 -15.25
C VAL A 231 -5.60 -3.01 -14.95
N ALA A 232 -6.18 -2.96 -13.76
CA ALA A 232 -6.97 -1.81 -13.30
C ALA A 232 -6.06 -0.75 -12.67
N ALA A 233 -6.46 0.52 -12.78
CA ALA A 233 -5.82 1.57 -12.00
C ALA A 233 -5.86 1.17 -10.52
N GLY A 234 -4.71 1.24 -9.84
CA GLY A 234 -4.69 1.08 -8.38
C GLY A 234 -5.68 2.07 -7.78
N ALA A 235 -6.33 1.69 -6.67
CA ALA A 235 -7.51 2.40 -6.19
C ALA A 235 -7.32 3.93 -6.18
N ASN A 236 -6.13 4.46 -5.85
CA ASN A 236 -5.75 5.89 -5.92
C ASN A 236 -6.82 6.84 -5.35
N LYS A 237 -7.68 6.26 -4.52
CA LYS A 237 -8.85 6.87 -3.96
C LYS A 237 -8.47 7.35 -2.58
N TRP A 238 -8.98 8.50 -2.25
CA TRP A 238 -8.85 9.11 -0.95
C TRP A 238 -10.04 8.68 -0.10
N VAL A 239 -9.75 8.20 1.10
CA VAL A 239 -10.75 7.90 2.12
C VAL A 239 -10.28 8.52 3.44
N PRO A 240 -11.19 8.79 4.40
CA PRO A 240 -10.77 9.19 5.72
C PRO A 240 -9.75 8.21 6.29
N CYS A 241 -8.70 8.74 6.93
CA CYS A 241 -7.68 7.92 7.55
C CYS A 241 -8.30 7.19 8.76
N THR A 242 -8.52 5.88 8.63
CA THR A 242 -9.11 5.05 9.68
C THR A 242 -8.06 4.09 10.24
N ALA A 243 -7.97 3.93 11.57
CA ALA A 243 -6.94 3.10 12.19
C ALA A 243 -7.10 1.61 11.88
N THR A 244 -8.32 1.18 11.54
CA THR A 244 -8.64 -0.23 11.22
C THR A 244 -8.54 -0.54 9.73
N ALA A 245 -8.30 0.46 8.88
CA ALA A 245 -8.08 0.19 7.46
C ALA A 245 -6.84 -0.68 7.25
N VAL A 246 -6.93 -1.53 6.22
CA VAL A 246 -5.87 -2.46 5.83
C VAL A 246 -5.45 -2.27 4.38
N ASP A 247 -6.05 -1.30 3.70
CA ASP A 247 -5.81 -0.97 2.30
C ASP A 247 -4.72 0.10 2.13
N GLY A 248 -4.01 0.48 3.19
CA GLY A 248 -3.01 1.54 3.22
C GLY A 248 -3.57 2.93 3.52
N SER A 249 -4.90 3.12 3.50
CA SER A 249 -5.54 4.36 3.90
C SER A 249 -5.50 4.63 5.41
N GLN A 250 -5.07 3.66 6.23
CA GLN A 250 -4.76 3.87 7.64
C GLN A 250 -3.56 4.81 7.85
N ASN A 251 -2.80 5.11 6.80
CA ASN A 251 -1.69 6.04 6.82
C ASN A 251 -2.13 7.39 6.29
N ALA A 252 -1.91 8.44 7.08
CA ALA A 252 -2.22 9.80 6.66
C ALA A 252 -1.34 10.21 5.48
N ALA A 253 -2.00 10.55 4.37
CA ALA A 253 -1.37 10.93 3.10
C ALA A 253 -1.72 12.36 2.66
N GLY A 254 -2.67 13.01 3.34
CA GLY A 254 -3.10 14.36 3.02
C GLY A 254 -4.27 14.80 3.89
N ILE A 255 -4.77 16.00 3.64
CA ILE A 255 -5.90 16.59 4.36
C ILE A 255 -6.92 17.10 3.35
N CYS A 256 -8.20 16.79 3.56
CA CYS A 256 -9.26 17.29 2.68
C CYS A 256 -9.36 18.81 2.79
N PHE A 257 -9.17 19.53 1.68
CA PHE A 257 -9.19 21.00 1.68
C PHE A 257 -10.60 21.56 1.88
N GLY A 258 -11.60 20.95 1.25
CA GLY A 258 -12.97 21.42 1.25
C GLY A 258 -13.98 20.30 1.46
N LEU A 259 -15.22 20.66 1.78
CA LEU A 259 -16.29 19.69 1.95
C LEU A 259 -16.47 18.91 0.65
N SER A 260 -16.38 17.59 0.75
CA SER A 260 -16.57 16.68 -0.38
C SER A 260 -17.63 15.66 0.01
N ASP A 261 -18.78 15.73 -0.65
CA ASP A 261 -19.89 14.82 -0.43
C ASP A 261 -19.82 13.66 -1.43
N ALA A 262 -19.18 12.56 -1.01
CA ALA A 262 -19.10 11.33 -1.80
C ALA A 262 -20.13 10.30 -1.33
N SER A 263 -21.27 10.71 -0.77
CA SER A 263 -22.24 9.78 -0.16
C SER A 263 -22.83 8.75 -1.12
N LEU A 264 -22.93 9.07 -2.41
CA LEU A 264 -23.60 8.24 -3.43
C LEU A 264 -22.65 7.69 -4.50
N ASN A 265 -21.52 8.34 -4.73
CA ASN A 265 -20.56 7.99 -5.77
C ASN A 265 -19.19 8.57 -5.41
N ASP A 266 -18.14 8.10 -6.10
CA ASP A 266 -16.83 8.73 -6.00
C ASP A 266 -16.92 10.19 -6.48
N VAL A 267 -16.30 11.11 -5.74
CA VAL A 267 -16.32 12.55 -6.06
C VAL A 267 -14.91 13.10 -6.07
N TYR A 268 -14.61 13.98 -7.02
CA TYR A 268 -13.35 14.70 -7.00
C TYR A 268 -13.34 15.78 -5.93
N GLY A 269 -12.34 15.73 -5.06
CA GLY A 269 -12.08 16.73 -4.02
C GLY A 269 -10.69 17.34 -4.16
N ALA A 270 -10.52 18.51 -3.55
CA ALA A 270 -9.20 19.13 -3.38
C ALA A 270 -8.55 18.55 -2.12
N ILE A 271 -7.35 17.98 -2.26
CA ILE A 271 -6.59 17.39 -1.16
C ILE A 271 -5.29 18.18 -1.00
N VAL A 272 -5.00 18.59 0.23
CA VAL A 272 -3.70 19.14 0.60
C VAL A 272 -2.73 17.98 0.74
N THR A 273 -1.75 17.91 -0.15
CA THR A 273 -0.83 16.76 -0.26
C THR A 273 0.60 17.09 0.16
N ARG A 274 0.97 18.38 0.25
CA ARG A 274 2.36 18.77 0.54
C ARG A 274 2.54 20.22 0.97
N SER A 275 3.65 20.50 1.66
CA SER A 275 4.25 21.83 1.81
C SER A 275 3.34 22.92 2.40
N CYS A 276 2.65 22.67 3.51
CA CYS A 276 1.85 23.67 4.21
C CYS A 276 1.99 23.55 5.73
N GLU A 277 1.62 24.59 6.47
CA GLU A 277 1.44 24.51 7.93
C GLU A 277 -0.05 24.45 8.25
N VAL A 278 -0.44 23.59 9.18
CA VAL A 278 -1.85 23.34 9.54
C VAL A 278 -2.05 23.44 11.04
N ASN A 279 -3.22 23.88 11.48
CA ASN A 279 -3.57 23.92 12.90
C ASN A 279 -3.95 22.51 13.36
N LYS A 280 -3.17 21.92 14.27
CA LYS A 280 -3.41 20.56 14.76
C LYS A 280 -4.78 20.40 15.43
N SER A 281 -5.30 21.43 16.11
CA SER A 281 -6.58 21.33 16.82
C SER A 281 -7.79 21.35 15.90
N GLU A 282 -7.62 21.79 14.65
CA GLU A 282 -8.68 21.85 13.64
C GLU A 282 -8.66 20.64 12.70
N LEU A 283 -7.75 19.69 12.90
CA LEU A 283 -7.77 18.45 12.13
C LEU A 283 -8.93 17.57 12.59
N VAL A 284 -9.69 17.08 11.61
CA VAL A 284 -10.80 16.17 11.83
C VAL A 284 -10.30 14.73 11.66
N TRP A 285 -10.49 13.93 12.70
CA TRP A 285 -10.05 12.54 12.75
C TRP A 285 -11.23 11.59 12.66
N ASP A 286 -11.00 10.42 12.05
CA ASP A 286 -11.95 9.32 12.13
C ASP A 286 -12.08 8.83 13.59
N PRO A 287 -13.28 8.41 14.05
CA PRO A 287 -13.47 7.92 15.41
C PRO A 287 -12.55 6.76 15.83
N SER A 288 -12.03 5.98 14.87
CA SER A 288 -11.07 4.89 15.15
C SER A 288 -9.67 5.38 15.53
N MET A 289 -9.33 6.65 15.27
CA MET A 289 -7.99 7.20 15.49
C MET A 289 -7.80 7.61 16.96
N ASN A 290 -7.24 6.70 17.76
CA ASN A 290 -6.84 6.99 19.15
C ASN A 290 -5.63 7.97 19.22
N PRO A 291 -5.29 8.53 20.39
CA PRO A 291 -4.20 9.51 20.51
C PRO A 291 -2.84 9.05 20.00
N ALA A 292 -2.51 7.76 20.15
CA ALA A 292 -1.26 7.19 19.65
C ALA A 292 -1.26 7.09 18.12
N ALA A 293 -2.37 6.67 17.52
CA ALA A 293 -2.56 6.63 16.08
C ALA A 293 -2.55 8.03 15.45
N GLN A 294 -3.15 9.02 16.12
CA GLN A 294 -3.08 10.43 15.69
C GLN A 294 -1.64 10.94 15.71
N ALA A 295 -0.87 10.63 16.76
CA ALA A 295 0.54 11.01 16.84
C ALA A 295 1.36 10.41 15.68
N ALA A 296 1.15 9.13 15.36
CA ALA A 296 1.81 8.48 14.22
C ALA A 296 1.40 9.11 12.88
N ALA A 297 0.11 9.41 12.68
CA ALA A 297 -0.39 10.07 11.48
C ALA A 297 0.21 11.47 11.29
N LEU A 298 0.39 12.25 12.36
CA LEU A 298 1.01 13.57 12.28
C LEU A 298 2.49 13.50 11.84
N VAL A 299 3.22 12.47 12.25
CA VAL A 299 4.60 12.23 11.77
C VAL A 299 4.61 11.94 10.26
N LEU A 300 3.64 11.17 9.76
CA LEU A 300 3.52 10.89 8.33
C LEU A 300 3.18 12.16 7.53
N LEU A 301 2.28 13.01 8.03
CA LEU A 301 1.98 14.30 7.41
C LEU A 301 3.22 15.21 7.37
N GLN A 302 4.01 15.24 8.45
CA GLN A 302 5.26 16.01 8.49
C GLN A 302 6.26 15.53 7.44
N ALA A 303 6.36 14.23 7.18
CA ALA A 303 7.22 13.67 6.13
C ALA A 303 6.81 14.13 4.72
N LEU A 304 5.53 14.44 4.50
CA LEU A 304 5.01 15.03 3.26
C LEU A 304 5.19 16.56 3.19
N GLY A 305 5.79 17.17 4.22
CA GLY A 305 5.94 18.61 4.35
C GLY A 305 4.66 19.33 4.78
N ILE A 306 3.67 18.60 5.30
CA ILE A 306 2.48 19.16 5.96
C ILE A 306 2.81 19.25 7.46
N ILE A 307 3.07 20.44 7.96
CA ILE A 307 3.57 20.67 9.32
C ILE A 307 2.41 21.05 10.24
N PRO A 308 1.99 20.18 11.18
CA PRO A 308 1.01 20.54 12.19
C PRO A 308 1.66 21.47 13.22
N ARG A 309 0.98 22.59 13.51
CA ARG A 309 1.32 23.58 14.55
C ARG A 309 0.38 23.46 15.74
#